data_AF-A0A6A2Z928-F1
#
_entry.id   AF-A0A6A2Z928-F1
#
_cell.length_a   1.000
_cell.length_b   1.000
_cell.length_c   1.000
_cell.angle_alpha   90.00
_cell.angle_beta   90.00
_cell.angle_gamma   90.00
#
_symmetry.space_group_name_H-M   'P 1'
#
loop_
_entity.id
_entity.type
_entity.pdbx_description
1 polymer ?
#
loop_
_entity_poly.entity_id
_entity_poly.type
_entity_poly.pdbx_seq_one_letter_code
_entity_poly.pdbx_strand_id
1 'polypeptide(L)'
;MFSGRHTVCHDADKGYVFVDRDGKHFRHILNWLRDGVVPTLTDSDYSELIREAEYYQLLGLIEGISSVPNKRKEEDLCAELTRTDIIKCI
;
A
#
# COMPACT_ATOMS: atom_id res chain seq x y z
N MET A 1 -8.28 -1.83 -17.06
CA MET A 1 -7.26 -1.21 -17.94
C MET A 1 -6.88 -2.09 -19.14
N PHE A 2 -6.27 -3.27 -18.97
CA PHE A 2 -5.71 -4.06 -20.10
C PHE A 2 -6.65 -5.10 -20.75
N SER A 3 -7.95 -5.04 -20.46
CA SER A 3 -8.95 -6.00 -20.97
C SER A 3 -9.52 -5.63 -22.35
N GLY A 4 -8.94 -4.64 -23.04
CA GLY A 4 -9.49 -4.04 -24.26
C GLY A 4 -10.72 -3.15 -24.06
N ARG A 5 -11.28 -3.12 -22.84
CA ARG A 5 -12.48 -2.33 -22.48
C ARG A 5 -12.20 -0.89 -22.07
N HIS A 6 -10.93 -0.49 -21.97
CA HIS A 6 -10.53 0.84 -21.51
C HIS A 6 -9.66 1.50 -22.56
N THR A 7 -9.92 2.78 -22.83
CA THR A 7 -8.99 3.60 -23.61
C THR A 7 -7.77 3.89 -22.75
N VAL A 8 -6.59 3.50 -23.22
CA VAL A 8 -5.32 3.71 -22.51
C VAL A 8 -4.36 4.46 -23.42
N CYS A 9 -3.74 5.51 -22.87
CA CYS A 9 -2.69 6.25 -23.54
C CYS A 9 -1.45 5.34 -23.64
N HIS A 10 -1.08 4.97 -24.86
CA HIS A 10 0.10 4.18 -25.12
C HIS A 10 1.04 4.91 -26.08
N ASP A 11 2.33 4.76 -25.83
CA ASP A 11 3.38 5.23 -26.72
C ASP A 11 3.37 4.37 -28.00
N ALA A 12 3.20 5.02 -29.16
CA ALA A 12 3.04 4.33 -30.44
C ALA A 12 4.31 3.59 -30.89
N ASP A 13 5.49 4.05 -30.47
CA ASP A 13 6.77 3.51 -30.91
C ASP A 13 7.29 2.42 -29.97
N LYS A 14 7.09 2.58 -28.66
CA LYS A 14 7.63 1.70 -27.61
C LYS A 14 6.59 0.78 -26.98
N GLY A 15 5.30 1.07 -27.15
CA GLY A 15 4.21 0.28 -26.60
C GLY A 15 4.01 0.42 -25.08
N TYR A 16 4.64 1.42 -24.45
CA TYR A 16 4.46 1.66 -23.02
C TYR A 16 3.10 2.29 -22.75
N VAL A 17 2.47 1.84 -21.67
CA VAL A 17 1.23 2.44 -21.17
C VAL A 17 1.57 3.41 -20.04
N PHE A 18 1.09 4.64 -20.17
CA PHE A 18 1.26 5.66 -19.13
C PHE A 18 0.15 5.53 -18.09
N VAL A 19 0.54 5.57 -16.83
CA VAL A 19 -0.37 5.58 -15.68
C VAL A 19 0.01 6.76 -14.80
N ASP A 20 -0.93 7.69 -14.59
CA ASP A 20 -0.73 8.90 -13.79
C ASP A 20 -0.89 8.60 -12.29
N ARG A 21 0.01 7.78 -11.75
CA ARG A 21 0.06 7.36 -10.34
C ARG A 21 1.50 7.28 -9.85
N ASP A 22 1.68 7.26 -8.54
CA ASP A 22 2.99 7.05 -7.93
C ASP A 22 3.47 5.61 -8.16
N GLY A 23 4.65 5.47 -8.76
CA GLY A 23 5.27 4.18 -9.04
C GLY A 23 5.88 3.48 -7.82
N LYS A 24 6.04 4.17 -6.68
CA LYS A 24 6.72 3.64 -5.47
C LYS A 24 6.21 2.26 -5.08
N HIS A 25 4.89 2.09 -4.98
CA HIS A 25 4.25 0.84 -4.54
C HIS A 25 3.78 -0.06 -5.67
N PHE A 26 4.00 0.33 -6.92
CA PHE A 26 3.51 -0.42 -8.09
C PHE A 26 4.12 -1.82 -8.18
N ARG A 27 5.34 -2.02 -7.64
CA ARG A 27 5.95 -3.36 -7.52
C ARG A 27 5.08 -4.32 -6.73
N HIS A 28 4.48 -3.87 -5.63
CA HIS A 28 3.64 -4.69 -4.77
C HIS A 28 2.31 -5.02 -5.45
N ILE A 29 1.73 -4.05 -6.16
CA ILE A 29 0.55 -4.27 -7.01
C ILE A 29 0.81 -5.39 -8.02
N LEU A 30 1.94 -5.31 -8.75
CA LEU A 30 2.29 -6.32 -9.75
C LEU A 30 2.55 -7.70 -9.14
N ASN A 31 3.22 -7.76 -8.00
CA ASN A 31 3.51 -9.04 -7.36
C ASN A 31 2.21 -9.70 -6.87
N TRP A 32 1.34 -8.96 -6.20
CA TRP A 32 0.03 -9.47 -5.78
C TRP A 32 -0.81 -9.97 -6.97
N LEU A 33 -0.79 -9.29 -8.12
CA LEU A 33 -1.46 -9.76 -9.33
C LEU A 33 -0.86 -11.06 -9.93
N ARG A 34 0.40 -11.39 -9.62
CA ARG A 34 1.09 -12.60 -10.11
C ARG A 34 0.88 -13.81 -9.21
N ASP A 35 1.02 -13.62 -7.90
CA ASP A 35 1.06 -14.72 -6.92
C ASP A 35 -0.02 -14.64 -5.84
N GLY A 36 -0.76 -13.53 -5.75
CA GLY A 36 -1.81 -13.31 -4.74
C GLY A 36 -1.29 -13.02 -3.33
N VAL A 37 0.02 -12.84 -3.14
CA VAL A 37 0.63 -12.70 -1.81
C VAL A 37 0.59 -11.25 -1.35
N VAL A 38 0.10 -11.03 -0.12
CA VAL A 38 0.15 -9.72 0.54
C VAL A 38 1.58 -9.43 0.98
N PRO A 39 2.19 -8.30 0.60
CA PRO A 39 3.57 -7.99 0.96
C PRO A 39 3.68 -7.65 2.46
N THR A 40 4.83 -7.96 3.06
CA THR A 40 5.14 -7.53 4.43
C THR A 40 5.80 -6.15 4.41
N LEU A 41 5.10 -5.13 4.87
CA LEU A 41 5.55 -3.73 4.85
C LEU A 41 5.46 -3.04 6.22
N THR A 42 5.87 -1.77 6.28
CA THR A 42 5.62 -0.88 7.42
C THR A 42 4.18 -0.36 7.39
N ASP A 43 3.65 0.11 8.52
CA ASP A 43 2.29 0.65 8.59
C ASP A 43 2.09 1.87 7.68
N SER A 44 3.12 2.73 7.56
CA SER A 44 3.11 3.86 6.62
C SER A 44 3.02 3.38 5.17
N ASP A 45 3.81 2.39 4.78
CA ASP A 45 3.80 1.87 3.41
C ASP A 45 2.50 1.11 3.10
N TYR A 46 1.89 0.43 4.08
CA TYR A 46 0.56 -0.16 3.91
C TYR A 46 -0.49 0.91 3.61
N SER A 47 -0.45 2.04 4.31
CA SER A 47 -1.41 3.13 4.07
C SER A 47 -1.31 3.69 2.64
N GLU A 48 -0.10 3.75 2.08
CA GLU A 48 0.15 4.19 0.71
C GLU A 48 -0.25 3.10 -0.30
N LEU A 49 0.09 1.83 -0.03
CA LEU A 49 -0.30 0.69 -0.86
C LEU A 49 -1.82 0.52 -0.95
N ILE A 50 -2.54 0.76 0.14
CA ILE A 50 -4.02 0.71 0.14
C ILE A 50 -4.58 1.73 -0.85
N ARG A 51 -4.06 2.96 -0.90
CA ARG A 51 -4.52 3.99 -1.86
C ARG A 51 -4.30 3.56 -3.32
N GLU A 52 -3.18 2.89 -3.60
CA GLU A 52 -2.94 2.33 -4.94
C GLU A 52 -3.86 1.14 -5.22
N ALA A 53 -4.06 0.25 -4.24
CA ALA A 53 -4.97 -0.89 -4.39
C ALA A 53 -6.42 -0.44 -4.65
N GLU A 54 -6.87 0.64 -4.01
CA GLU A 54 -8.16 1.30 -4.28
C GLU A 54 -8.24 1.82 -5.71
N TYR A 55 -7.20 2.52 -6.19
CA TYR A 55 -7.14 3.02 -7.56
C TYR A 55 -7.23 1.89 -8.60
N TYR A 56 -6.50 0.79 -8.39
CA TYR A 56 -6.53 -0.38 -9.26
C TYR A 56 -7.72 -1.33 -8.99
N GLN A 57 -8.59 -0.99 -8.03
CA GLN A 57 -9.79 -1.74 -7.66
C GLN A 57 -9.50 -3.19 -7.20
N LEU A 58 -8.42 -3.37 -6.45
CA LEU A 58 -7.95 -4.66 -5.96
C LEU A 58 -8.49 -4.95 -4.55
N LEU A 59 -9.80 -5.15 -4.43
CA LEU A 59 -10.47 -5.34 -3.14
C LEU A 59 -9.87 -6.48 -2.31
N GLY A 60 -9.49 -7.59 -2.94
CA GLY A 60 -8.86 -8.72 -2.26
C GLY A 60 -7.49 -8.38 -1.63
N LEU A 61 -6.76 -7.42 -2.20
CA LEU A 61 -5.50 -6.95 -1.60
C LEU A 61 -5.77 -6.05 -0.38
N ILE A 62 -6.80 -5.20 -0.45
CA ILE A 62 -7.20 -4.32 0.65
C ILE A 62 -7.69 -5.17 1.84
N GLU A 63 -8.53 -6.17 1.58
CA GLU A 63 -8.97 -7.14 2.59
C GLU A 63 -7.77 -7.92 3.15
N GLY A 64 -6.88 -8.38 2.27
CA GLY A 64 -5.65 -9.06 2.65
C GLY A 64 -4.82 -8.24 3.65
N ILE A 65 -4.56 -6.97 3.36
CA ILE A 65 -3.79 -6.07 4.24
C ILE A 65 -4.52 -5.83 5.57
N SER A 66 -5.82 -5.55 5.54
CA SER A 66 -6.59 -5.29 6.76
C SER A 66 -6.75 -6.53 7.65
N SER A 67 -6.69 -7.73 7.06
CA SER A 67 -6.68 -9.02 7.76
C SER A 67 -5.34 -9.41 8.37
N VAL A 68 -4.30 -8.57 8.25
CA VAL A 68 -3.01 -8.73 8.96
C VAL A 68 -2.99 -7.83 10.20
N PRO A 69 -3.81 -8.05 11.25
CA PRO A 69 -3.65 -7.32 12.49
C PRO A 69 -2.44 -7.87 13.25
N ASN A 70 -1.45 -7.01 13.49
CA ASN A 70 -0.58 -7.01 14.68
C ASN A 70 0.05 -8.34 15.12
N LYS A 71 1.07 -8.83 14.40
CA LYS A 71 2.13 -9.63 15.04
C LYS A 71 3.31 -8.79 15.58
N ARG A 72 3.21 -7.45 15.56
CA ARG A 72 4.29 -6.53 15.93
C ARG A 72 3.92 -5.54 17.05
N LYS A 73 2.99 -5.89 17.94
CA LYS A 73 2.60 -5.03 19.06
C LYS A 73 3.38 -5.26 20.37
N GLU A 74 4.42 -6.08 20.39
CA GLU A 74 5.17 -6.37 21.63
C GLU A 74 6.49 -5.63 21.80
N GLU A 75 7.06 -4.96 20.78
CA GLU A 75 8.43 -4.44 20.88
C GLU A 75 8.57 -2.92 21.08
N ASP A 76 7.56 -2.09 20.79
CA ASP A 76 7.69 -0.61 20.85
C ASP A 76 6.86 0.10 21.95
N LEU A 77 6.26 -0.63 22.90
CA LEU A 77 5.49 -0.01 24.00
C LEU A 77 6.36 0.58 25.14
N CYS A 78 7.68 0.70 24.98
CA CYS A 78 8.58 1.07 26.09
C CYS A 78 9.01 2.56 26.15
N ALA A 79 8.68 3.45 25.21
CA ALA A 79 9.27 4.81 25.27
C ALA A 79 8.44 6.00 24.76
N GLU A 80 7.12 5.92 24.65
CA GLU A 80 6.30 7.12 24.42
C GLU A 80 5.69 7.63 25.74
N LEU A 81 6.47 8.41 26.49
CA LEU A 81 5.88 9.32 27.48
C LEU A 81 5.11 10.39 26.71
N THR A 82 3.81 10.49 26.94
CA THR A 82 2.97 11.43 26.20
C THR A 82 3.29 12.86 26.64
N ARG A 83 3.03 13.86 25.78
CA ARG A 83 3.23 15.29 26.11
C ARG A 83 2.54 15.71 27.42
N THR A 84 1.47 15.01 27.80
CA THR A 84 0.73 15.22 29.05
C THR A 84 1.53 14.78 30.29
N ASP A 85 2.37 13.75 30.14
CA ASP A 85 3.18 13.19 31.24
C ASP A 85 4.35 14.12 31.60
N ILE A 86 4.85 14.91 30.65
CA ILE A 86 5.91 15.91 30.89
C ILE A 86 5.39 17.12 31.68
N ILE A 87 4.15 17.56 31.40
CA ILE A 87 3.58 18.79 32.00
C ILE A 87 3.20 18.57 33.48
N LYS A 88 2.98 17.32 33.91
CA LYS A 88 2.60 17.00 35.30
C LYS A 88 3.79 16.94 36.27
N CYS A 89 5.03 17.02 35.77
CA CYS A 89 6.25 16.95 36.56
C CYS A 89 6.92 18.32 36.84
N ILE A 90 6.23 19.43 36.58
CA ILE A 90 6.64 20.80 36.95
C ILE A 90 5.61 21.35 37.96
#